data_AF-A0A2V8BPH1-F1
#
_entry.id   AF-A0A2V8BPH1-F1
#
_cell.length_a   1.000
_cell.length_b   1.000
_cell.length_c   1.000
_cell.angle_alpha   90.00
_cell.angle_beta   90.00
_cell.angle_gamma   90.00
#
_symmetry.space_group_name_H-M   'P 1'
#
loop_
_entity.id
_entity.type
_entity.pdbx_description
1 polymer ?
#
loop_
_entity_poly.entity_id
_entity_poly.type
_entity_poly.pdbx_seq_one_letter_code
_entity_poly.pdbx_strand_id
1 'polypeptide(L)'
;MDHLSYAISHQPSAISHQPSAMTTMLHRFAKLVVACTVLLILAGSLVTSHDAGLSVPDWPTSYGWNMFTFPPSMWVANIFYEHGHRLIASTVGFLTIILATWLWLADARPWLKWFGAAALGAIIAQGVLGGLTVLFFLPAAVSTAHAALAEIFLCMTVAIALFTSPRWMEGYGTAEAAPYGAEPDDAALDDAVPYSAENPLVVSLSNHEPNRSSFDGPVLSGRLILRQAQDERRVDGPVLSGRLILRQAQDERRVEGLGTSECTKPSHAPH
;
A
#
# COMPACT_ATOMS: atom_id res chain seq x y z
N MET A 1 31.70 50.98 40.85
CA MET A 1 32.11 51.20 39.45
C MET A 1 33.36 50.33 39.29
N ASP A 2 33.31 49.10 38.78
CA ASP A 2 32.53 48.62 37.65
C ASP A 2 32.24 47.11 37.74
N HIS A 3 30.96 46.74 37.83
CA HIS A 3 30.45 45.37 37.74
C HIS A 3 29.84 45.08 36.34
N LEU A 4 30.28 45.79 35.30
CA LEU A 4 29.66 45.75 33.97
C LEU A 4 30.67 45.39 32.87
N SER A 5 31.28 44.20 32.93
CA SER A 5 32.07 43.68 31.80
C SER A 5 32.01 42.16 31.61
N TYR A 6 31.02 41.48 32.19
CA TYR A 6 30.87 40.03 32.02
C TYR A 6 29.45 39.63 31.67
N ALA A 7 28.95 40.11 30.53
CA ALA A 7 27.72 39.61 29.94
C ALA A 7 27.76 39.79 28.42
N ILE A 8 28.81 39.27 27.77
CA ILE A 8 28.69 38.88 26.36
C ILE A 8 28.00 37.52 26.38
N SER A 9 26.68 37.56 26.38
CA SER A 9 25.83 36.40 26.13
C SER A 9 26.26 35.79 24.80
N HIS A 10 26.93 34.63 24.88
CA HIS A 10 27.07 33.75 23.74
C HIS A 10 25.67 33.24 23.42
N GLN A 11 24.95 33.93 22.54
CA GLN A 11 23.80 33.36 21.86
C GLN A 11 24.35 32.21 21.01
N PRO A 12 24.05 30.93 21.29
CA PRO A 12 24.32 29.89 20.33
C PRO A 12 23.49 30.23 19.10
N SER A 13 24.15 30.62 18.02
CA SER A 13 23.52 30.81 16.72
C SER A 13 22.77 29.53 16.40
N ALA A 14 21.44 29.56 16.50
CA ALA A 14 20.59 28.45 16.12
C ALA A 14 20.90 28.14 14.65
N ILE A 15 21.71 27.10 14.42
CA ILE A 15 21.97 26.58 13.08
C ILE A 15 20.64 25.99 12.66
N SER A 16 19.79 26.80 12.00
CA SER A 16 18.61 26.27 11.35
C SER A 16 19.13 25.29 10.31
N HIS A 17 18.91 24.00 10.52
CA HIS A 17 19.31 22.95 9.60
C HIS A 17 18.42 23.05 8.35
N GLN A 18 18.73 24.00 7.47
CA GLN A 18 17.98 24.20 6.24
C GLN A 18 18.16 22.94 5.38
N PRO A 19 17.07 22.29 4.93
CA PRO A 19 17.19 21.14 4.07
C PRO A 19 17.93 21.53 2.79
N SER A 20 18.87 20.70 2.36
CA SER A 20 19.60 20.94 1.12
C SER A 20 18.63 21.13 -0.06
N ALA A 21 19.01 21.94 -1.05
CA ALA A 21 18.20 22.12 -2.26
C ALA A 21 17.88 20.77 -2.94
N MET A 22 18.83 19.82 -2.88
CA MET A 22 18.70 18.48 -3.46
C MET A 22 17.61 17.64 -2.79
N THR A 23 17.53 17.63 -1.45
CA THR A 23 16.49 16.89 -0.70
C THR A 23 15.11 17.49 -0.91
N THR A 24 15.02 18.82 -1.01
CA THR A 24 13.75 19.52 -1.31
C THR A 24 13.24 19.18 -2.71
N MET A 25 14.12 19.15 -3.71
CA MET A 25 13.76 18.80 -5.08
C MET A 25 13.38 17.33 -5.23
N LEU A 26 14.07 16.42 -4.55
CA LEU A 26 13.72 15.00 -4.48
C LEU A 26 12.31 14.80 -3.92
N HIS A 27 11.96 15.49 -2.83
CA HIS A 27 10.61 15.41 -2.25
C HIS A 27 9.53 15.92 -3.22
N ARG A 28 9.78 17.05 -3.89
CA ARG A 28 8.86 17.58 -4.92
C ARG A 28 8.68 16.60 -6.07
N PHE A 29 9.77 15.97 -6.50
CA PHE A 29 9.74 14.94 -7.54
C PHE A 29 8.96 13.71 -7.08
N ALA A 30 9.15 13.23 -5.85
CA ALA A 30 8.36 12.12 -5.29
C ALA A 30 6.86 12.43 -5.30
N LYS A 31 6.44 13.66 -4.94
CA LYS A 31 5.04 14.09 -5.04
C LYS A 31 4.52 14.11 -6.48
N LEU A 32 5.35 14.52 -7.44
CA LEU A 32 5.00 14.45 -8.85
C LEU A 32 4.75 12.99 -9.27
N VAL A 33 5.63 12.06 -8.88
CA VAL A 33 5.45 10.63 -9.16
C VAL A 33 4.14 10.12 -8.57
N VAL A 34 3.82 10.45 -7.31
CA VAL A 34 2.54 10.10 -6.68
C VAL A 34 1.36 10.62 -7.50
N ALA A 35 1.37 11.90 -7.89
CA ALA A 35 0.30 12.47 -8.69
C ALA A 35 0.15 11.77 -10.05
N CYS A 36 1.25 11.47 -10.74
CA CYS A 36 1.23 10.71 -11.99
C CYS A 36 0.74 9.26 -11.80
N THR A 37 1.07 8.61 -10.69
CA THR A 37 0.56 7.26 -10.36
C THR A 37 -0.94 7.28 -10.12
N VAL A 38 -1.47 8.31 -9.44
CA VAL A 38 -2.93 8.48 -9.30
C VAL A 38 -3.58 8.64 -10.68
N LEU A 39 -3.02 9.48 -11.56
CA LEU A 39 -3.51 9.64 -12.93
C LEU A 39 -3.45 8.33 -13.72
N LEU A 40 -2.41 7.51 -13.52
CA LEU A 40 -2.29 6.19 -14.13
C LEU A 40 -3.41 5.24 -13.69
N ILE A 41 -3.71 5.19 -12.40
CA ILE A 41 -4.79 4.35 -11.85
C ILE A 41 -6.14 4.82 -12.40
N LEU A 42 -6.38 6.13 -12.47
CA LEU A 42 -7.58 6.69 -13.09
C LEU A 42 -7.65 6.31 -14.59
N ALA A 43 -6.56 6.42 -15.33
CA ALA A 43 -6.54 5.99 -16.73
C ALA A 43 -6.87 4.49 -16.87
N GLY A 44 -6.37 3.65 -15.96
CA GLY A 44 -6.68 2.22 -15.93
C GLY A 44 -8.15 1.93 -15.58
N SER A 45 -8.75 2.72 -14.67
CA SER A 45 -10.17 2.61 -14.38
C SER A 45 -11.02 3.02 -15.58
N LEU A 46 -10.63 4.05 -16.34
CA LEU A 46 -11.28 4.41 -17.60
C LEU A 46 -11.22 3.27 -18.63
N VAL A 47 -10.06 2.60 -18.78
CA VAL A 47 -9.94 1.41 -19.67
C VAL A 47 -10.95 0.34 -19.28
N THR A 48 -11.11 0.09 -17.98
CA THR A 48 -12.04 -0.91 -17.46
C THR A 48 -13.51 -0.48 -17.64
N SER A 49 -13.84 0.78 -17.32
CA SER A 49 -15.21 1.31 -17.43
C SER A 49 -15.72 1.44 -18.87
N HIS A 50 -14.82 1.56 -19.84
CA HIS A 50 -15.15 1.63 -21.26
C HIS A 50 -15.00 0.28 -21.98
N ASP A 51 -14.76 -0.83 -21.27
CA ASP A 51 -14.47 -2.16 -21.83
C ASP A 51 -13.38 -2.11 -22.92
N ALA A 52 -12.38 -1.24 -22.72
CA ALA A 52 -11.35 -0.95 -23.69
C ALA A 52 -10.13 -1.86 -23.57
N GLY A 53 -10.09 -2.79 -22.61
CA GLY A 53 -8.88 -3.58 -22.30
C GLY A 53 -8.37 -4.52 -23.41
N LEU A 54 -9.14 -4.75 -24.47
CA LEU A 54 -8.74 -5.54 -25.66
C LEU A 54 -8.81 -4.72 -26.95
N SER A 55 -8.88 -3.40 -26.86
CA SER A 55 -8.93 -2.52 -28.03
C SER A 55 -7.60 -2.42 -28.77
N VAL A 56 -6.49 -2.83 -28.17
CA VAL A 56 -5.14 -2.97 -28.74
C VAL A 56 -4.65 -4.38 -28.39
N PRO A 57 -4.95 -5.40 -29.22
CA PRO A 57 -4.80 -6.81 -28.85
C PRO A 57 -3.36 -7.36 -28.94
N ASP A 58 -2.37 -6.48 -28.94
CA ASP A 58 -0.95 -6.82 -28.93
C ASP A 58 -0.20 -6.07 -27.83
N TRP A 59 0.91 -6.64 -27.38
CA TRP A 59 1.83 -6.05 -26.41
C TRP A 59 3.22 -6.67 -26.65
N PRO A 60 4.33 -5.91 -26.59
CA PRO A 60 4.47 -4.51 -26.18
C PRO A 60 4.21 -3.49 -27.30
N THR A 61 3.88 -3.93 -28.50
CA THR A 61 3.51 -3.07 -29.63
C THR A 61 2.07 -2.58 -29.55
N SER A 62 1.69 -1.66 -30.44
CA SER A 62 0.30 -1.30 -30.73
C SER A 62 0.03 -1.51 -32.21
N TYR A 63 -0.77 -2.52 -32.57
CA TYR A 63 -1.04 -2.94 -33.94
C TYR A 63 0.24 -3.18 -34.77
N GLY A 64 1.28 -3.74 -34.15
CA GLY A 64 2.60 -3.98 -34.77
C GLY A 64 3.48 -2.73 -34.91
N TRP A 65 2.99 -1.55 -34.53
CA TRP A 65 3.81 -0.34 -34.41
C TRP A 65 4.57 -0.33 -33.08
N ASN A 66 5.72 0.35 -33.05
CA ASN A 66 6.29 0.72 -31.76
C ASN A 66 5.28 1.61 -31.03
N MET A 67 5.00 1.28 -29.77
CA MET A 67 3.98 1.92 -28.95
C MET A 67 4.11 3.45 -28.91
N PHE A 68 5.33 4.00 -28.85
CA PHE A 68 5.54 5.46 -28.78
C PHE A 68 5.35 6.18 -30.13
N THR A 69 5.29 5.43 -31.22
CA THR A 69 5.15 5.97 -32.58
C THR A 69 3.78 5.71 -33.20
N PHE A 70 2.86 5.10 -32.44
CA PHE A 70 1.53 4.75 -32.93
C PHE A 70 0.75 6.02 -33.32
N PRO A 71 0.35 6.19 -34.60
CA PRO A 71 -0.23 7.43 -35.12
C PRO A 71 -1.47 7.93 -34.34
N PRO A 72 -1.49 9.20 -33.88
CA PRO A 72 -2.63 9.77 -33.16
C PRO A 72 -3.95 9.75 -33.92
N SER A 73 -3.92 9.75 -35.26
CA SER A 73 -5.11 9.64 -36.11
C SER A 73 -5.85 8.31 -35.95
N MET A 74 -5.20 7.28 -35.39
CA MET A 74 -5.78 5.96 -35.12
C MET A 74 -6.30 5.81 -33.67
N TRP A 75 -6.13 6.82 -32.81
CA TRP A 75 -6.57 6.79 -31.41
C TRP A 75 -8.07 7.11 -31.31
N VAL A 76 -8.90 6.24 -31.87
CA VAL A 76 -10.35 6.45 -31.95
C VAL A 76 -11.06 5.57 -30.92
N ALA A 77 -12.05 6.14 -30.22
CA ALA A 77 -12.90 5.44 -29.24
C ALA A 77 -12.09 4.65 -28.20
N ASN A 78 -12.32 3.34 -28.08
CA ASN A 78 -11.70 2.51 -27.03
C ASN A 78 -10.16 2.46 -27.13
N ILE A 79 -9.60 2.58 -28.34
CA ILE A 79 -8.15 2.61 -28.56
C ILE A 79 -7.50 3.78 -27.82
N PHE A 80 -8.19 4.92 -27.74
CA PHE A 80 -7.68 6.10 -27.01
C PHE A 80 -7.44 5.79 -25.53
N TYR A 81 -8.37 5.10 -24.88
CA TYR A 81 -8.26 4.78 -23.46
C TYR A 81 -7.13 3.79 -23.20
N GLU A 82 -7.08 2.69 -23.95
CA GLU A 82 -6.07 1.66 -23.73
C GLU A 82 -4.67 2.14 -24.09
N HIS A 83 -4.53 2.77 -25.27
CA HIS A 83 -3.24 3.29 -25.69
C HIS A 83 -2.76 4.44 -24.80
N GLY A 84 -3.67 5.34 -24.41
CA GLY A 84 -3.38 6.42 -23.48
C GLY A 84 -2.91 5.88 -22.11
N HIS A 85 -3.57 4.86 -21.58
CA HIS A 85 -3.14 4.20 -20.34
C HIS A 85 -1.72 3.62 -20.47
N ARG A 86 -1.38 2.96 -21.58
CA ARG A 86 -0.04 2.42 -21.83
C ARG A 86 1.05 3.50 -21.88
N LEU A 87 0.76 4.65 -22.48
CA LEU A 87 1.68 5.79 -22.53
C LEU A 87 1.89 6.42 -21.16
N ILE A 88 0.81 6.59 -20.37
CA ILE A 88 0.91 7.08 -18.99
C ILE A 88 1.69 6.07 -18.14
N ALA A 89 1.46 4.76 -18.30
CA ALA A 89 2.17 3.71 -17.59
C ALA A 89 3.68 3.77 -17.87
N SER A 90 4.05 3.93 -19.14
CA SER A 90 5.44 4.08 -19.57
C SER A 90 6.09 5.34 -18.98
N THR A 91 5.34 6.44 -18.93
CA THR A 91 5.80 7.70 -18.33
C THR A 91 6.06 7.53 -16.83
N VAL A 92 5.13 6.91 -16.09
CA VAL A 92 5.29 6.63 -14.66
C VAL A 92 6.46 5.67 -14.42
N GLY A 93 6.62 4.63 -15.25
CA GLY A 93 7.78 3.74 -15.19
C GLY A 93 9.10 4.49 -15.33
N PHE A 94 9.20 5.38 -16.32
CA PHE A 94 10.38 6.23 -16.53
C PHE A 94 10.64 7.17 -15.35
N LEU A 95 9.61 7.85 -14.85
CA LEU A 95 9.73 8.71 -13.65
C LEU A 95 10.18 7.92 -12.42
N THR A 96 9.75 6.66 -12.30
CA THR A 96 10.15 5.77 -11.21
C THR A 96 11.62 5.38 -11.30
N ILE A 97 12.15 5.16 -12.51
CA ILE A 97 13.59 4.96 -12.73
C ILE A 97 14.38 6.17 -12.26
N ILE A 98 13.94 7.39 -12.62
CA ILE A 98 14.56 8.63 -12.16
C ILE A 98 14.48 8.72 -10.63
N LEU A 99 13.31 8.45 -10.03
CA LEU A 99 13.11 8.52 -8.59
C LEU A 99 14.04 7.56 -7.85
N ALA A 100 14.10 6.30 -8.28
CA ALA A 100 14.98 5.30 -7.70
C ALA A 100 16.44 5.74 -7.82
N THR A 101 16.89 6.13 -9.01
CA THR A 101 18.27 6.60 -9.23
C THR A 101 18.60 7.82 -8.37
N TRP A 102 17.68 8.78 -8.26
CA TRP A 102 17.87 9.97 -7.44
C TRP A 102 17.97 9.62 -5.95
N LEU A 103 17.14 8.70 -5.44
CA LEU A 103 17.28 8.18 -4.07
C LEU A 103 18.66 7.57 -3.82
N TRP A 104 19.20 6.81 -4.78
CA TRP A 104 20.53 6.22 -4.66
C TRP A 104 21.65 7.27 -4.57
N LEU A 105 21.50 8.38 -5.30
CA LEU A 105 22.48 9.47 -5.37
C LEU A 105 22.38 10.48 -4.22
N ALA A 106 21.16 10.80 -3.76
CA ALA A 106 20.93 11.92 -2.85
C ALA A 106 20.63 11.51 -1.40
N ASP A 107 20.12 10.30 -1.17
CA ASP A 107 19.76 9.86 0.18
C ASP A 107 20.92 9.07 0.83
N ALA A 108 21.12 9.22 2.13
CA ALA A 108 22.12 8.44 2.87
C ALA A 108 21.57 7.09 3.35
N ARG A 109 20.25 6.97 3.52
CA ARG A 109 19.60 5.85 4.20
C ARG A 109 19.51 4.62 3.28
N PRO A 110 20.23 3.52 3.57
CA PRO A 110 20.28 2.36 2.66
C PRO A 110 18.92 1.67 2.51
N TRP A 111 18.10 1.63 3.56
CA TRP A 111 16.77 1.01 3.50
C TRP A 111 15.85 1.73 2.50
N LEU A 112 15.93 3.07 2.40
CA LEU A 112 15.09 3.84 1.48
C LEU A 112 15.53 3.67 0.03
N LYS A 113 16.83 3.46 -0.22
CA LYS A 113 17.36 3.12 -1.55
C LYS A 113 16.84 1.77 -2.05
N TRP A 114 16.88 0.75 -1.18
CA TRP A 114 16.30 -0.56 -1.48
C TRP A 114 14.78 -0.51 -1.62
N PHE A 115 14.11 0.34 -0.83
CA PHE A 115 12.68 0.57 -0.98
C PHE A 115 12.34 1.22 -2.34
N GLY A 116 13.13 2.19 -2.80
CA GLY A 116 13.03 2.74 -4.15
C GLY A 116 13.29 1.71 -5.26
N ALA A 117 14.27 0.82 -5.06
CA ALA A 117 14.52 -0.29 -5.99
C ALA A 117 13.35 -1.30 -6.01
N ALA A 118 12.73 -1.57 -4.85
CA ALA A 118 11.54 -2.40 -4.76
C ALA A 118 10.34 -1.75 -5.48
N ALA A 119 10.16 -0.44 -5.37
CA ALA A 119 9.13 0.29 -6.11
C ALA A 119 9.35 0.20 -7.64
N LEU A 120 10.61 0.28 -8.08
CA LEU A 120 10.97 0.04 -9.48
C LEU A 120 10.65 -1.41 -9.93
N GLY A 121 10.96 -2.40 -9.09
CA GLY A 121 10.58 -3.79 -9.34
C GLY A 121 9.05 -3.96 -9.46
N ALA A 122 8.29 -3.30 -8.58
CA ALA A 122 6.84 -3.34 -8.59
C ALA A 122 6.22 -2.76 -9.87
N ILE A 123 6.69 -1.61 -10.36
CA ILE A 123 6.17 -1.03 -11.62
C ILE A 123 6.55 -1.85 -12.85
N ILE A 124 7.72 -2.52 -12.84
CA ILE A 124 8.11 -3.46 -13.90
C ILE A 124 7.18 -4.67 -13.91
N ALA A 125 7.00 -5.30 -12.75
CA ALA A 125 6.07 -6.42 -12.59
C ALA A 125 4.65 -6.01 -13.01
N GLN A 126 4.26 -4.77 -12.74
CA GLN A 126 2.97 -4.24 -13.13
C GLN A 126 2.80 -4.09 -14.64
N GLY A 127 3.83 -3.58 -15.33
CA GLY A 127 3.84 -3.53 -16.79
C GLY A 127 3.75 -4.93 -17.41
N VAL A 128 4.42 -5.93 -16.84
CA VAL A 128 4.32 -7.33 -17.28
C VAL A 128 2.91 -7.87 -17.05
N LEU A 129 2.35 -7.74 -15.84
CA LEU A 129 0.98 -8.20 -15.55
C LEU A 129 -0.04 -7.52 -16.47
N GLY A 130 0.11 -6.23 -16.75
CA GLY A 130 -0.76 -5.49 -17.68
C GLY A 130 -0.60 -5.94 -19.14
N GLY A 131 0.60 -6.34 -19.58
CA GLY A 131 0.76 -6.98 -20.88
C GLY A 131 0.09 -8.36 -20.92
N LEU A 132 0.21 -9.13 -19.84
CA LEU A 132 -0.41 -10.45 -19.73
C LEU A 132 -1.94 -10.40 -19.71
N THR A 133 -2.58 -9.36 -19.15
CA THR A 133 -4.04 -9.22 -19.22
C THR A 133 -4.52 -9.10 -20.66
N VAL A 134 -3.79 -8.39 -21.52
CA VAL A 134 -4.11 -8.26 -22.95
C VAL A 134 -3.87 -9.57 -23.68
N LEU A 135 -2.70 -10.19 -23.49
CA LEU A 135 -2.30 -11.41 -24.21
C LEU A 135 -3.15 -12.64 -23.85
N PHE A 136 -3.69 -12.70 -22.64
CA PHE A 136 -4.52 -13.82 -22.17
C PHE A 136 -6.02 -13.50 -22.11
N PHE A 137 -6.49 -12.41 -22.72
CA PHE A 137 -7.90 -12.05 -22.80
C PHE A 137 -8.60 -11.81 -21.44
N LEU A 138 -7.96 -10.99 -20.58
CA LEU A 138 -8.44 -10.54 -19.27
C LEU A 138 -8.82 -11.67 -18.29
N PRO A 139 -7.95 -12.65 -18.03
CA PRO A 139 -8.25 -13.66 -17.02
C PRO A 139 -8.36 -12.99 -15.65
N ALA A 140 -9.47 -13.21 -14.94
CA ALA A 140 -9.81 -12.50 -13.72
C ALA A 140 -8.67 -12.48 -12.69
N ALA A 141 -7.97 -13.61 -12.51
CA ALA A 141 -6.85 -13.70 -11.59
C ALA A 141 -5.69 -12.74 -11.94
N VAL A 142 -5.33 -12.61 -13.22
CA VAL A 142 -4.25 -11.70 -13.66
C VAL A 142 -4.72 -10.25 -13.57
N SER A 143 -5.95 -9.95 -13.98
CA SER A 143 -6.52 -8.61 -13.90
C SER A 143 -6.64 -8.12 -12.46
N THR A 144 -7.09 -8.97 -11.54
CA THR A 144 -7.14 -8.65 -10.10
C THR A 144 -5.74 -8.50 -9.50
N ALA A 145 -4.79 -9.38 -9.86
CA ALA A 145 -3.41 -9.25 -9.41
C ALA A 145 -2.77 -7.94 -9.90
N HIS A 146 -3.01 -7.57 -11.16
CA HIS A 146 -2.60 -6.30 -11.74
C HIS A 146 -3.19 -5.13 -10.93
N ALA A 147 -4.51 -5.09 -10.73
CA ALA A 147 -5.15 -4.02 -9.94
C ALA A 147 -4.59 -3.93 -8.51
N ALA A 148 -4.44 -5.06 -7.81
CA ALA A 148 -3.89 -5.08 -6.46
C ALA A 148 -2.43 -4.59 -6.39
N LEU A 149 -1.60 -4.97 -7.37
CA LEU A 149 -0.21 -4.51 -7.43
C LEU A 149 -0.12 -3.00 -7.71
N ALA A 150 -1.05 -2.43 -8.48
CA ALA A 150 -1.14 -0.99 -8.70
C ALA A 150 -1.34 -0.23 -7.39
N GLU A 151 -2.21 -0.71 -6.51
CA GLU A 151 -2.47 -0.09 -5.19
C GLU A 151 -1.28 -0.22 -4.25
N ILE A 152 -0.57 -1.36 -4.28
CA ILE A 152 0.68 -1.54 -3.53
C ILE A 152 1.72 -0.53 -4.03
N PHE A 153 1.88 -0.38 -5.35
CA PHE A 153 2.80 0.58 -5.93
C PHE A 153 2.43 2.03 -5.55
N LEU A 154 1.14 2.39 -5.56
CA LEU A 154 0.68 3.70 -5.07
C LEU A 154 1.11 3.91 -3.61
N CYS A 155 0.83 2.95 -2.72
CA CYS A 155 1.25 3.02 -1.32
C CYS A 155 2.77 3.21 -1.19
N MET A 156 3.58 2.51 -2.00
CA MET A 156 5.03 2.67 -2.00
C MET A 156 5.46 4.08 -2.40
N THR A 157 4.88 4.64 -3.47
CA THR A 157 5.22 6.01 -3.92
C THR A 157 4.82 7.06 -2.88
N VAL A 158 3.67 6.89 -2.23
CA VAL A 158 3.21 7.75 -1.13
C VAL A 158 4.18 7.64 0.06
N ALA A 159 4.58 6.43 0.44
CA ALA A 159 5.54 6.22 1.51
C ALA A 159 6.90 6.88 1.22
N ILE A 160 7.41 6.77 -0.02
CA ILE A 160 8.64 7.48 -0.44
C ILE A 160 8.45 9.00 -0.31
N ALA A 161 7.30 9.55 -0.74
CA ALA A 161 7.01 10.97 -0.61
C ALA A 161 6.95 11.42 0.87
N LEU A 162 6.43 10.58 1.77
CA LEU A 162 6.41 10.83 3.21
C LEU A 162 7.82 10.81 3.82
N PHE A 163 8.63 9.81 3.50
CA PHE A 163 9.99 9.64 4.04
C PHE A 163 11.01 10.65 3.52
N THR A 164 10.68 11.31 2.40
CA THR A 164 11.45 12.44 1.85
C THR A 164 10.92 13.79 2.32
N SER A 165 9.83 13.84 3.08
CA SER A 165 9.25 15.10 3.54
C SER A 165 10.15 15.82 4.57
N PRO A 166 10.16 17.17 4.61
CA PRO A 166 10.99 17.93 5.54
C PRO A 166 10.76 17.54 7.01
N ARG A 167 9.49 17.37 7.40
CA ARG A 167 9.11 16.98 8.77
C ARG A 167 9.68 15.62 9.18
N TRP A 168 9.73 14.66 8.25
CA TRP A 168 10.31 13.35 8.52
C TRP A 168 11.83 13.41 8.66
N MET A 169 12.47 14.27 7.86
CA MET A 169 13.92 14.47 7.91
C MET A 169 14.37 15.16 9.21
N GLU A 170 13.58 16.10 9.74
CA GLU A 170 13.84 16.77 11.01
C GLU A 170 13.93 15.79 12.19
N GLY A 171 13.02 14.81 12.28
CA GLY A 171 13.02 13.80 13.34
C GLY A 171 14.16 12.78 13.25
N TYR A 172 14.76 12.60 12.07
CA TYR A 172 15.94 11.75 11.88
C TYR A 172 17.23 12.47 12.31
N GLY A 173 17.31 13.78 12.03
CA GLY A 173 18.46 14.61 12.42
C GLY A 173 18.60 14.78 13.93
N THR A 174 17.49 14.83 14.67
CA THR A 174 17.52 14.91 16.15
C THR A 174 17.92 13.60 16.81
N ALA A 175 17.58 12.44 16.22
CA ALA A 175 17.96 11.13 16.75
C ALA A 175 19.46 10.85 16.61
N GLU A 176 20.09 11.35 15.54
CA GLU A 176 21.54 11.16 15.29
C GLU A 176 22.40 12.20 16.03
N ALA A 177 21.84 13.37 16.36
CA ALA A 177 22.52 14.41 17.12
C ALA A 177 22.49 14.20 18.64
N ALA A 178 21.74 13.21 19.15
CA ALA A 178 21.76 12.86 20.56
C ALA A 178 23.15 12.30 20.94
N PRO A 179 23.93 12.96 21.80
CA PRO A 179 25.26 12.51 22.14
C PRO A 179 25.20 11.13 22.81
N TYR A 180 25.90 10.15 22.23
CA TYR A 180 26.15 8.87 22.87
C TYR A 180 27.05 9.12 24.09
N GLY A 181 26.45 9.25 25.28
CA GLY A 181 27.16 9.41 26.55
C GLY A 181 26.92 10.70 27.31
N ALA A 182 25.91 11.52 26.97
CA ALA A 182 25.41 12.47 27.96
C ALA A 182 24.65 11.68 29.03
N GLU A 183 25.32 11.32 30.13
CA GLU A 183 24.59 11.06 31.37
C GLU A 183 23.68 12.26 31.63
N PRO A 184 22.45 12.03 32.11
CA PRO A 184 21.58 13.13 32.48
C PRO A 184 22.23 13.86 33.66
N ASP A 185 22.98 14.93 33.37
CA ASP A 185 23.41 15.87 34.39
C ASP A 185 22.15 16.33 35.12
N ASP A 186 22.08 16.01 36.40
CA ASP A 186 21.05 16.30 37.39
C ASP A 186 20.79 17.81 37.59
N ALA A 187 21.37 18.66 36.74
CA ALA A 187 21.32 20.11 36.77
C ALA A 187 20.26 20.75 35.86
N ALA A 188 19.46 19.99 35.10
CA ALA A 188 18.47 20.55 34.17
C ALA A 188 17.00 20.33 34.59
N LEU A 189 16.72 20.27 35.89
CA LEU A 189 15.35 20.11 36.41
C LEU A 189 14.57 21.43 36.67
N ASP A 190 15.18 22.60 36.49
CA ASP A 190 14.53 23.88 36.87
C ASP A 190 13.93 24.72 35.73
N ASP A 191 14.16 24.40 34.44
CA ASP A 191 13.67 25.22 33.31
C ASP A 191 12.73 24.47 32.34
N ALA A 192 11.92 23.54 32.86
CA ALA A 192 10.84 22.95 32.08
C ALA A 192 9.70 23.95 31.88
N VAL A 193 9.71 24.63 30.72
CA VAL A 193 8.54 25.31 30.14
C VAL A 193 7.37 24.31 30.14
N PRO A 194 6.18 24.67 30.67
CA PRO A 194 5.08 23.72 30.71
C PRO A 194 4.64 23.38 29.29
N TYR A 195 4.87 22.12 28.89
CA TYR A 195 4.32 21.52 27.70
C TYR A 195 2.79 21.49 27.85
N SER A 196 2.12 22.40 27.15
CA SER A 196 0.66 22.45 27.09
C SER A 196 0.16 21.13 26.51
N ALA A 197 -0.54 20.36 27.35
CA ALA A 197 -1.04 19.05 27.05
C ALA A 197 -2.26 19.11 26.12
N GLU A 198 -2.03 19.09 24.80
CA GLU A 198 -3.07 18.75 23.83
C GLU A 198 -2.50 17.83 22.75
N ASN A 199 -2.39 16.53 23.05
CA ASN A 199 -2.97 15.41 22.28
C ASN A 199 -2.37 14.07 22.80
N PRO A 200 -3.18 13.04 23.13
CA PRO A 200 -2.70 11.84 23.79
C PRO A 200 -2.30 10.73 22.81
N LEU A 201 -1.48 9.81 23.34
CA LEU A 201 -1.12 8.47 22.83
C LEU A 201 0.25 8.33 22.18
N VAL A 202 1.28 8.36 23.03
CA VAL A 202 2.39 7.42 22.92
C VAL A 202 2.42 6.60 24.21
N VAL A 203 1.99 5.34 24.12
CA VAL A 203 2.16 4.35 25.19
C VAL A 203 3.64 3.97 25.21
N SER A 204 4.37 4.49 26.19
CA SER A 204 5.75 4.11 26.46
C SER A 204 5.76 2.83 27.31
N LEU A 205 6.11 1.70 26.70
CA LEU A 205 6.40 0.46 27.42
C LEU A 205 7.77 0.62 28.09
N SER A 206 7.75 0.94 29.38
CA SER A 206 8.93 0.90 30.25
C SER A 206 9.30 -0.57 30.52
N ASN A 207 10.44 -1.01 29.98
CA ASN A 207 11.06 -2.27 30.35
C ASN A 207 11.77 -2.08 31.70
N HIS A 208 11.18 -2.62 32.76
CA HIS A 208 11.80 -2.70 34.06
C HIS A 208 12.61 -4.01 34.13
N GLU A 209 13.94 -3.93 34.05
CA GLU A 209 14.81 -5.05 34.43
C GLU A 209 15.07 -5.01 35.96
N PRO A 210 14.79 -6.09 36.71
CA PRO A 210 15.20 -6.19 38.11
C PRO A 210 16.63 -6.77 38.24
N ASN A 211 17.47 -6.07 39.02
CA ASN A 211 18.83 -6.47 39.35
C ASN A 211 18.89 -7.65 40.34
N ARG A 212 19.95 -8.44 40.19
CA ARG A 212 20.26 -9.79 40.70
C ARG A 212 20.39 -9.91 42.22
N SER A 213 20.02 -11.06 42.77
CA SER A 213 20.90 -11.85 43.66
C SER A 213 20.28 -13.18 44.09
N SER A 214 21.13 -14.22 44.14
CA SER A 214 21.01 -15.44 44.96
C SER A 214 19.86 -16.41 44.63
N PHE A 215 20.17 -17.60 44.09
CA PHE A 215 19.83 -18.91 44.68
C PHE A 215 20.36 -20.06 43.80
N ASP A 216 20.87 -21.09 44.48
CA ASP A 216 21.59 -22.26 43.98
C ASP A 216 20.76 -23.27 43.14
N GLY A 217 21.29 -23.68 41.98
CA GLY A 217 21.09 -24.97 41.26
C GLY A 217 19.66 -25.50 41.01
N PRO A 218 19.51 -26.75 40.56
CA PRO A 218 19.91 -27.35 39.28
C PRO A 218 18.71 -27.47 38.31
N VAL A 219 18.93 -27.54 36.98
CA VAL A 219 17.84 -27.86 36.03
C VAL A 219 18.11 -29.19 35.33
N LEU A 220 17.39 -30.21 35.78
CA LEU A 220 17.08 -31.42 35.04
C LEU A 220 15.55 -31.60 35.04
N SER A 221 15.03 -31.98 33.87
CA SER A 221 13.70 -32.57 33.62
C SER A 221 12.47 -31.67 33.60
N GLY A 222 11.76 -31.75 32.46
CA GLY A 222 10.33 -32.08 32.49
C GLY A 222 9.34 -31.04 31.95
N ARG A 223 9.09 -31.11 30.63
CA ARG A 223 7.75 -31.27 30.02
C ARG A 223 6.60 -30.44 30.63
N LEU A 224 6.15 -29.36 29.98
CA LEU A 224 4.75 -28.90 30.07
C LEU A 224 4.35 -28.04 28.85
N ILE A 225 3.65 -28.63 27.88
CA ILE A 225 2.21 -28.44 27.58
C ILE A 225 1.89 -27.12 26.87
N LEU A 226 1.63 -27.27 25.58
CA LEU A 226 0.70 -26.48 24.76
C LEU A 226 -0.59 -26.23 25.55
N ARG A 227 -0.85 -24.96 25.90
CA ARG A 227 -2.17 -24.53 26.35
C ARG A 227 -2.72 -23.53 25.34
N GLN A 228 -3.68 -24.02 24.55
CA GLN A 228 -4.65 -23.21 23.83
C GLN A 228 -5.30 -22.22 24.80
N ALA A 229 -5.34 -20.95 24.42
CA ALA A 229 -6.29 -20.00 24.97
C ALA A 229 -7.62 -20.22 24.24
N GLN A 230 -8.51 -20.97 24.88
CA GLN A 230 -9.95 -20.77 24.73
C GLN A 230 -10.28 -19.39 25.28
N ASP A 231 -10.95 -18.57 24.49
CA ASP A 231 -11.78 -17.50 25.04
C ASP A 231 -13.25 -17.91 24.85
N GLU A 232 -13.98 -17.76 25.94
CA GLU A 232 -15.32 -18.25 26.14
C GLU A 232 -16.31 -17.35 25.40
N ARG A 233 -17.09 -17.92 24.48
CA ARG A 233 -18.46 -17.43 24.28
C ARG A 233 -19.44 -18.59 24.26
N ARG A 234 -19.88 -18.91 25.47
CA ARG A 234 -21.06 -19.72 25.74
C ARG A 234 -22.30 -18.96 25.26
N VAL A 235 -22.90 -19.44 24.17
CA VAL A 235 -24.34 -19.30 23.93
C VAL A 235 -24.83 -20.71 23.64
N ASP A 236 -25.72 -21.18 24.51
CA ASP A 236 -26.34 -22.50 24.46
C ASP A 236 -27.08 -22.70 23.11
N GLY A 237 -27.08 -23.95 22.61
CA GLY A 237 -27.68 -24.35 21.32
C GLY A 237 -29.21 -24.20 21.24
N PRO A 238 -29.90 -24.72 20.19
CA PRO A 238 -29.57 -25.96 19.48
C PRO A 238 -29.61 -25.90 17.94
N VAL A 239 -28.75 -26.74 17.35
CA VAL A 239 -29.01 -27.64 16.20
C VAL A 239 -30.31 -27.39 15.42
N LEU A 240 -30.22 -26.89 14.19
CA LEU A 240 -31.13 -27.17 13.06
C LEU A 240 -30.68 -26.43 11.77
N SER A 241 -29.73 -27.00 11.03
CA SER A 241 -29.54 -26.67 9.60
C SER A 241 -29.13 -27.87 8.73
N GLY A 242 -29.52 -29.07 9.17
CA GLY A 242 -29.56 -30.26 8.31
C GLY A 242 -30.95 -30.55 7.71
N ARG A 243 -31.99 -29.82 8.13
CA ARG A 243 -33.39 -30.06 7.72
C ARG A 243 -33.89 -29.15 6.61
N LEU A 244 -33.13 -28.13 6.21
CA LEU A 244 -33.54 -27.20 5.15
C LEU A 244 -33.23 -27.76 3.74
N ILE A 245 -32.14 -28.51 3.58
CA ILE A 245 -31.73 -29.05 2.27
C ILE A 245 -32.65 -30.20 1.81
N LEU A 246 -33.19 -30.99 2.74
CA LEU A 246 -34.09 -32.10 2.40
C LEU A 246 -35.54 -31.66 2.11
N ARG A 247 -35.96 -30.45 2.55
CA ARG A 247 -37.31 -29.94 2.26
C ARG A 247 -37.39 -29.24 0.91
N GLN A 248 -36.34 -28.54 0.48
CA GLN A 248 -36.30 -27.90 -0.84
C GLN A 248 -36.23 -28.94 -1.98
N ALA A 249 -35.48 -30.04 -1.79
CA ALA A 249 -35.39 -31.10 -2.80
C ALA A 249 -36.66 -31.96 -2.94
N GLN A 250 -37.57 -31.96 -1.95
CA GLN A 250 -38.86 -32.67 -2.05
C GLN A 250 -39.97 -31.81 -2.66
N ASP A 251 -39.92 -30.48 -2.55
CA ASP A 251 -40.90 -29.61 -3.20
C ASP A 251 -40.64 -29.45 -4.70
N GLU A 252 -39.38 -29.37 -5.15
CA GLU A 252 -39.08 -29.26 -6.60
C GLU A 252 -39.52 -30.52 -7.38
N ARG A 253 -39.34 -31.73 -6.82
CA ARG A 253 -39.86 -32.96 -7.44
C ARG A 253 -41.38 -33.11 -7.40
N ARG A 254 -42.10 -32.31 -6.62
CA ARG A 254 -43.57 -32.31 -6.60
C ARG A 254 -44.16 -31.34 -7.63
N VAL A 255 -43.42 -30.29 -8.00
CA VAL A 255 -43.87 -29.29 -8.98
C VAL A 255 -43.66 -29.77 -10.42
N GLU A 256 -42.70 -30.66 -10.68
CA GLU A 256 -42.50 -31.26 -12.01
C GLU A 256 -43.43 -32.45 -12.33
N GLY A 257 -44.22 -32.92 -11.37
CA GLY A 257 -45.06 -34.13 -11.49
C GLY A 257 -46.55 -33.92 -11.82
N LEU A 258 -47.01 -32.68 -11.97
CA LEU A 258 -48.43 -32.37 -12.22
C LEU A 258 -48.56 -31.22 -13.23
N GLY A 259 -48.67 -31.54 -14.53
CA GLY A 259 -49.12 -30.53 -15.49
C GLY A 259 -48.72 -30.66 -16.96
N THR A 260 -48.44 -31.85 -17.51
CA THR A 260 -48.44 -32.04 -18.98
C THR A 260 -49.15 -33.34 -19.38
N SER A 261 -50.46 -33.27 -19.54
CA SER A 261 -51.29 -34.23 -20.28
C SER A 261 -52.57 -33.48 -20.66
N GLU A 262 -53.11 -33.49 -21.86
CA GLU A 262 -52.67 -33.89 -23.18
C GLU A 262 -53.64 -33.18 -24.12
N CYS A 263 -53.15 -32.80 -25.29
CA CYS A 263 -53.94 -32.35 -26.42
C CYS A 263 -55.00 -33.41 -26.79
N THR A 264 -56.20 -33.01 -27.23
CA THR A 264 -56.83 -33.47 -28.50
C THR A 264 -58.31 -33.05 -28.57
N LYS A 265 -58.59 -32.27 -29.61
CA LYS A 265 -59.93 -31.95 -30.13
C LYS A 265 -60.38 -33.12 -31.02
N PRO A 266 -61.68 -33.51 -31.01
CA PRO A 266 -62.28 -33.96 -32.25
C PRO A 266 -63.60 -33.26 -32.55
N SER A 267 -63.70 -32.82 -33.80
CA SER A 267 -64.93 -32.50 -34.51
C SER A 267 -65.69 -33.79 -34.82
N HIS A 268 -66.99 -33.87 -34.48
CA HIS A 268 -68.07 -34.24 -35.40
C HIS A 268 -69.44 -34.35 -34.69
N ALA A 269 -70.46 -33.84 -35.38
CA ALA A 269 -71.89 -33.97 -35.09
C ALA A 269 -72.42 -35.41 -35.23
N PRO A 270 -73.67 -35.66 -34.82
CA PRO A 270 -74.62 -36.19 -35.80
C PRO A 270 -76.06 -35.65 -35.68
N HIS A 271 -76.71 -35.63 -36.85
CA HIS A 271 -78.14 -35.75 -37.19
C HIS A 271 -79.21 -34.88 -36.51
#